data_AF-A0A843EGQ2-F1
#
_entry.id   AF-A0A843EGQ2-F1
#
_cell.length_a   1.000
_cell.length_b   1.000
_cell.length_c   1.000
_cell.angle_alpha   90.00
_cell.angle_beta   90.00
_cell.angle_gamma   90.00
#
_symmetry.space_group_name_H-M   'P 1'
#
loop_
_entity.id
_entity.type
_entity.pdbx_description
1 polymer ?
#
loop_
_entity_poly.entity_id
_entity_poly.type
_entity_poly.pdbx_seq_one_letter_code
_entity_poly.pdbx_strand_id
1 'polypeptide(L)'
;MEFYITQCIAGFIAFDEDLQIADYKLFTEDEVVSNLIKIEENEILDEEIELINGMKLDSKDEDKIIIETTKRKSQYKELENYENIEVKTPNKGGEHLRSNIDNILEEIGFSKSQDEIIQIYEKLAIYKIKKSSQEEDKLLIQAINSVDDID
;
A
#
# COMPACT_ATOMS: atom_id res chain seq x y z
N MET A 1 15.27 -1.52 17.55
CA MET A 1 15.36 -0.86 16.24
C MET A 1 13.97 -0.73 15.64
N GLU A 2 13.61 0.44 15.12
CA GLU A 2 12.34 0.68 14.44
C GLU A 2 12.55 0.86 12.93
N PHE A 3 11.75 0.14 12.15
CA PHE A 3 11.60 0.39 10.72
C PHE A 3 10.22 0.97 10.44
N TYR A 4 10.16 1.98 9.56
CA TYR A 4 8.93 2.61 9.12
C TYR A 4 8.67 2.23 7.67
N ILE A 5 7.67 1.38 7.45
CA ILE A 5 7.25 0.97 6.11
C ILE A 5 6.09 1.85 5.65
N THR A 6 6.17 2.34 4.42
CA THR A 6 5.13 3.09 3.75
C THR A 6 5.09 2.71 2.26
N GLN A 7 4.11 3.24 1.53
CA GLN A 7 3.91 2.96 0.11
C GLN A 7 3.77 4.26 -0.69
N CYS A 8 4.14 4.20 -1.97
CA CYS A 8 3.89 5.26 -2.95
C CYS A 8 3.61 4.66 -4.33
N ILE A 9 3.55 5.52 -5.35
CA ILE A 9 3.32 5.10 -6.74
C ILE A 9 4.39 4.12 -7.25
N ALA A 10 5.60 4.19 -6.71
CA ALA A 10 6.72 3.37 -7.15
C ALA A 10 6.72 1.98 -6.51
N GLY A 11 6.13 1.80 -5.33
CA GLY A 11 6.25 0.59 -4.54
C GLY A 11 6.20 0.81 -3.04
N PHE A 12 6.79 -0.13 -2.29
CA PHE A 12 6.94 -0.07 -0.84
C PHE A 12 8.36 0.37 -0.47
N ILE A 13 8.47 1.21 0.55
CA ILE A 13 9.74 1.75 1.04
C ILE A 13 9.82 1.57 2.55
N ALA A 14 10.95 1.06 3.04
CA ALA A 14 11.28 0.95 4.45
C ALA A 14 12.34 2.00 4.81
N PHE A 15 12.05 2.79 5.84
CA PHE A 15 13.00 3.72 6.44
C PHE A 15 13.47 3.19 7.79
N ASP A 16 14.72 3.48 8.17
CA ASP A 16 15.22 3.23 9.52
C ASP A 16 14.84 4.36 10.51
N GLU A 17 15.37 4.30 11.73
CA GLU A 17 15.13 5.29 12.79
C GLU A 17 15.61 6.70 12.43
N ASP A 18 16.66 6.80 11.62
CA ASP A 18 17.27 8.04 11.13
C ASP A 18 16.63 8.52 9.81
N LEU A 19 15.53 7.87 9.40
CA LEU A 19 14.79 8.13 8.17
C LEU A 19 15.63 7.96 6.90
N GLN A 20 16.68 7.14 6.95
CA GLN A 20 17.40 6.71 5.77
C GLN A 20 16.68 5.51 5.14
N ILE A 21 16.82 5.35 3.83
CA ILE A 21 16.22 4.21 3.12
C ILE A 21 16.96 2.93 3.55
N ALA A 22 16.26 2.05 4.26
CA ALA A 22 16.78 0.77 4.70
C ALA A 22 16.66 -0.29 3.58
N ASP A 23 15.50 -0.35 2.92
CA ASP A 23 15.23 -1.20 1.76
C ASP A 23 13.97 -0.71 1.02
N TYR A 24 13.74 -1.21 -0.19
CA TYR A 24 12.53 -0.91 -0.96
C TYR A 24 12.19 -2.02 -1.96
N LYS A 25 10.91 -2.10 -2.33
CA LYS A 25 10.40 -3.03 -3.36
C LYS A 25 9.55 -2.25 -4.35
N LEU A 26 10.06 -2.12 -5.57
CA LEU A 26 9.39 -1.39 -6.65
C LEU A 26 8.43 -2.28 -7.41
N PHE A 27 7.34 -1.70 -7.88
CA PHE A 27 6.45 -2.35 -8.83
C PHE A 27 7.09 -2.43 -10.21
N THR A 28 6.75 -3.49 -10.95
CA THR A 28 7.01 -3.52 -12.39
C THR A 28 6.14 -2.47 -13.10
N GLU A 29 6.60 -2.00 -14.26
CA GLU A 29 5.98 -0.86 -14.94
C GLU A 29 4.52 -1.14 -15.36
N ASP A 30 4.24 -2.36 -15.79
CA ASP A 30 2.93 -2.80 -16.23
C ASP A 30 1.97 -3.11 -15.08
N GLU A 31 2.48 -3.35 -13.87
CA GLU A 31 1.68 -3.74 -12.71
C GLU A 31 1.31 -2.58 -11.78
N VAL A 32 1.88 -1.37 -11.97
CA VAL A 32 1.66 -0.21 -11.07
C VAL A 32 0.17 0.04 -10.81
N VAL A 33 -0.65 0.13 -11.86
CA VAL A 33 -2.08 0.43 -11.71
C VAL A 33 -2.80 -0.72 -10.99
N SER A 34 -2.54 -1.96 -11.37
CA SER A 34 -3.18 -3.12 -10.73
C SER A 34 -2.76 -3.25 -9.27
N ASN A 35 -1.50 -2.98 -8.94
CA ASN A 35 -0.98 -3.07 -7.58
C ASN A 35 -1.59 -1.99 -6.69
N LEU A 36 -1.73 -0.76 -7.19
CA LEU A 36 -2.43 0.31 -6.48
C LEU A 36 -3.91 -0.02 -6.24
N ILE A 37 -4.60 -0.69 -7.19
CA ILE A 37 -5.97 -1.17 -6.99
C ILE A 37 -6.02 -2.23 -5.87
N LYS A 38 -5.18 -3.25 -5.94
CA LYS A 38 -5.09 -4.32 -4.92
C LYS A 38 -4.84 -3.75 -3.52
N ILE A 39 -3.97 -2.75 -3.42
CA ILE A 39 -3.68 -2.02 -2.17
C ILE A 39 -4.95 -1.36 -1.61
N GLU A 40 -5.73 -0.66 -2.45
CA GLU A 40 -6.99 -0.03 -2.03
C GLU A 40 -8.05 -1.04 -1.61
N GLU A 41 -8.00 -2.25 -2.19
CA GLU A 41 -8.83 -3.39 -1.83
C GLU A 41 -8.34 -4.14 -0.57
N ASN A 42 -7.29 -3.62 0.09
CA ASN A 42 -6.63 -4.20 1.27
C ASN A 42 -5.99 -5.57 1.03
N GLU A 43 -5.61 -5.89 -0.21
CA GLU A 43 -4.81 -7.06 -0.53
C GLU A 43 -3.34 -6.83 -0.14
N ILE A 44 -2.71 -7.85 0.46
CA ILE A 44 -1.27 -7.84 0.75
C ILE A 44 -0.54 -8.27 -0.52
N LEU A 45 0.40 -7.45 -0.97
CA LEU A 45 1.18 -7.71 -2.18
C LEU A 45 2.45 -8.51 -1.84
N ASP A 46 2.97 -9.24 -2.84
CA ASP A 46 4.21 -9.99 -2.67
C ASP A 46 5.39 -9.06 -2.36
N GLU A 47 5.45 -7.88 -2.97
CA GLU A 47 6.45 -6.85 -2.70
C GLU A 47 6.41 -6.36 -1.25
N GLU A 48 5.22 -6.27 -0.65
CA GLU A 48 5.03 -5.89 0.75
C GLU A 48 5.54 -6.99 1.68
N ILE A 49 5.20 -8.25 1.38
CA ILE A 49 5.65 -9.43 2.13
C ILE A 49 7.16 -9.57 2.06
N GLU A 50 7.73 -9.46 0.87
CA GLU A 50 9.17 -9.55 0.66
C GLU A 50 9.92 -8.45 1.42
N LEU A 51 9.42 -7.22 1.41
CA LEU A 51 10.02 -6.12 2.16
C LEU A 51 9.98 -6.39 3.67
N ILE A 52 8.82 -6.76 4.21
CA ILE A 52 8.65 -7.03 5.64
C ILE A 52 9.53 -8.20 6.10
N ASN A 53 9.57 -9.30 5.35
CA ASN A 53 10.39 -10.46 5.68
C ASN A 53 11.89 -10.20 5.47
N GLY A 54 12.25 -9.29 4.56
CA GLY A 54 13.62 -8.85 4.32
C GLY A 54 14.22 -8.01 5.45
N MET A 55 13.38 -7.45 6.33
CA MET A 55 13.83 -6.65 7.47
C MET A 55 14.64 -7.52 8.44
N LYS A 56 15.91 -7.17 8.61
CA LYS A 56 16.80 -7.82 9.57
C LYS A 56 16.53 -7.23 10.96
N LEU A 57 15.90 -8.04 11.80
CA LEU A 57 15.66 -7.73 13.21
C LEU A 57 16.76 -8.42 14.05
N ASP A 58 17.43 -7.66 14.89
CA ASP A 58 18.50 -8.14 15.78
C ASP A 58 17.92 -8.73 17.07
N SER A 59 16.79 -8.18 17.53
CA SER A 59 16.11 -8.55 18.77
C SER A 59 14.61 -8.70 18.54
N LYS A 60 14.11 -9.95 18.58
CA LYS A 60 12.68 -10.25 18.37
C LYS A 60 11.72 -9.54 19.34
N ASP A 61 12.18 -9.15 20.53
CA ASP A 61 11.32 -8.55 21.55
C ASP A 61 11.39 -7.01 21.61
N GLU A 62 12.39 -6.39 20.97
CA GLU A 62 12.62 -4.94 21.05
C GLU A 62 12.48 -4.22 19.70
N ASP A 63 12.62 -4.95 18.59
CA ASP A 63 12.52 -4.37 17.26
C ASP A 63 11.06 -4.24 16.80
N LYS A 64 10.79 -3.19 16.02
CA LYS A 64 9.45 -2.90 15.51
C LYS A 64 9.45 -2.61 14.03
N ILE A 65 8.44 -3.12 13.34
CA ILE A 65 8.12 -2.77 11.95
C ILE A 65 6.79 -2.01 11.98
N ILE A 66 6.87 -0.69 11.82
CA ILE A 66 5.72 0.21 11.89
C ILE A 66 5.23 0.46 10.46
N ILE A 67 4.09 -0.11 10.10
CA ILE A 67 3.55 -0.07 8.73
C ILE A 67 2.43 0.97 8.63
N GLU A 68 2.56 1.91 7.69
CA GLU A 68 1.50 2.85 7.31
C GLU A 68 0.56 2.18 6.30
N THR A 69 -0.57 1.68 6.78
CA THR A 69 -1.53 0.93 5.96
C THR A 69 -2.95 1.02 6.54
N THR A 70 -3.97 0.76 5.71
CA THR A 70 -5.36 0.58 6.14
C THR A 70 -5.68 -0.87 6.53
N LYS A 71 -4.77 -1.81 6.21
CA LYS A 71 -4.87 -3.22 6.55
C LYS A 71 -4.81 -3.43 8.07
N ARG A 72 -5.48 -4.47 8.55
CA ARG A 72 -5.42 -4.87 9.97
C ARG A 72 -4.13 -5.63 10.24
N LYS A 73 -3.52 -5.44 11.41
CA LYS A 73 -2.37 -6.25 11.86
C LYS A 73 -2.59 -7.75 11.64
N SER A 74 -3.80 -8.26 11.94
CA SER A 74 -4.16 -9.68 11.79
C SER A 74 -4.03 -10.25 10.37
N GLN A 75 -3.98 -9.41 9.33
CA GLN A 75 -3.76 -9.88 7.96
C GLN A 75 -2.31 -10.36 7.76
N TYR A 76 -1.36 -9.88 8.57
CA TYR A 76 0.05 -10.26 8.51
C TYR A 76 0.41 -11.47 9.39
N LYS A 77 -0.58 -12.19 9.94
CA LYS A 77 -0.37 -13.29 10.92
C LYS A 77 0.53 -14.43 10.44
N GLU A 78 0.63 -14.62 9.12
CA GLU A 78 1.44 -15.67 8.51
C GLU A 78 2.89 -15.21 8.24
N LEU A 79 3.23 -13.93 8.50
CA LEU A 79 4.58 -13.41 8.31
C LEU A 79 5.50 -13.79 9.46
N GLU A 80 6.75 -14.08 9.15
CA GLU A 80 7.75 -14.47 10.14
C GLU A 80 7.98 -13.37 11.19
N ASN A 81 7.88 -12.11 10.77
CA ASN A 81 8.06 -10.92 11.61
C ASN A 81 6.75 -10.40 12.23
N TYR A 82 5.66 -11.18 12.23
CA TYR A 82 4.32 -10.72 12.67
C TYR A 82 4.28 -10.07 14.06
N GLU A 83 5.01 -10.63 15.03
CA GLU A 83 5.02 -10.12 16.41
C GLU A 83 5.58 -8.69 16.48
N ASN A 84 6.55 -8.38 15.63
CA ASN A 84 7.21 -7.07 15.53
C ASN A 84 6.38 -6.03 14.77
N ILE A 85 5.30 -6.43 14.10
CA ILE A 85 4.48 -5.51 13.30
C ILE A 85 3.57 -4.65 14.19
N GLU A 86 3.63 -3.34 13.96
CA GLU A 86 2.68 -2.35 14.46
C GLU A 86 2.05 -1.64 13.25
N VAL A 87 0.72 -1.55 13.19
CA VAL A 87 0.03 -0.76 12.16
C VAL A 87 -0.28 0.62 12.71
N LYS A 88 0.25 1.66 12.07
CA LYS A 88 0.08 3.05 12.51
C LYS A 88 0.06 3.99 11.31
N THR A 89 -1.01 4.76 11.21
CA THR A 89 -1.23 5.71 10.11
C THR A 89 -1.68 7.06 10.67
N PRO A 90 -0.94 8.16 10.43
CA PRO A 90 0.36 8.22 9.73
C PRO A 90 1.53 7.66 10.58
N ASN A 91 2.63 7.32 9.94
CA ASN A 91 3.92 7.04 10.58
C ASN A 91 5.02 8.03 10.12
N LYS A 92 6.16 8.02 10.83
CA LYS A 92 7.28 8.95 10.55
C LYS A 92 7.85 8.79 9.14
N GLY A 93 8.00 7.55 8.66
CA GLY A 93 8.50 7.25 7.32
C GLY A 93 7.58 7.78 6.22
N GLY A 94 6.27 7.67 6.38
CA GLY A 94 5.28 8.23 5.45
C GLY A 94 5.29 9.76 5.43
N GLU A 95 5.42 10.40 6.60
CA GLU A 95 5.58 11.86 6.69
C GLU A 95 6.88 12.34 6.01
N HIS A 96 7.97 11.61 6.22
CA HIS A 96 9.26 11.88 5.59
C HIS A 96 9.17 11.72 4.06
N LEU A 97 8.58 10.62 3.58
CA LEU A 97 8.38 10.35 2.16
C LEU A 97 7.57 11.46 1.49
N ARG A 98 6.41 11.84 2.05
CA ARG A 98 5.56 12.90 1.47
C ARG A 98 6.26 14.25 1.42
N SER A 99 7.15 14.54 2.37
CA SER A 99 7.87 15.81 2.44
C SER A 99 9.07 15.88 1.50
N ASN A 100 9.59 14.73 1.04
CA ASN A 100 10.83 14.63 0.26
C ASN A 100 10.66 13.73 -0.99
N ILE A 101 9.45 13.65 -1.53
CA ILE A 101 9.08 12.62 -2.51
C ILE A 101 9.96 12.63 -3.76
N ASP A 102 10.27 13.80 -4.31
CA ASP A 102 11.08 13.90 -5.53
C ASP A 102 12.49 13.33 -5.33
N ASN A 103 13.15 13.67 -4.21
CA ASN A 103 14.50 13.19 -3.89
C ASN A 103 14.51 11.67 -3.64
N ILE A 104 13.51 11.16 -2.91
CA ILE A 104 13.44 9.73 -2.58
C ILE A 104 13.14 8.90 -3.82
N LEU A 105 12.25 9.37 -4.71
CA LEU A 105 12.00 8.70 -5.98
C LEU A 105 13.24 8.66 -6.88
N GLU A 106 14.04 9.74 -6.90
CA GLU A 106 15.33 9.75 -7.59
C GLU A 106 16.32 8.75 -6.98
N GLU A 107 16.43 8.72 -5.64
CA GLU A 107 17.34 7.82 -4.90
C GLU A 107 17.04 6.34 -5.14
N ILE A 108 15.76 5.96 -5.20
CA ILE A 108 15.34 4.57 -5.51
C ILE A 108 15.31 4.27 -7.01
N GLY A 109 15.74 5.20 -7.87
CA GLY A 109 15.83 5.02 -9.31
C GLY A 109 14.48 5.01 -10.05
N PHE A 110 13.41 5.52 -9.44
CA PHE A 110 12.10 5.63 -10.07
C PHE A 110 12.06 6.85 -11.01
N SER A 111 11.96 6.58 -12.31
CA SER A 111 12.11 7.60 -13.36
C SER A 111 10.89 7.67 -14.29
N LYS A 112 9.71 7.93 -13.73
CA LYS A 112 8.51 8.24 -14.52
C LYS A 112 8.36 9.74 -14.72
N SER A 113 8.00 10.13 -15.94
CA SER A 113 7.62 11.50 -16.25
C SER A 113 6.32 11.89 -15.54
N GLN A 114 6.12 13.19 -15.38
CA GLN A 114 4.88 13.72 -14.80
C GLN A 114 3.64 13.25 -15.57
N ASP A 115 3.72 13.18 -16.91
CA ASP A 115 2.61 12.72 -17.76
C ASP A 115 2.27 11.24 -17.50
N GLU A 116 3.27 10.38 -17.30
CA GLU A 116 3.04 8.97 -16.96
C GLU A 116 2.39 8.81 -15.58
N ILE A 117 2.83 9.60 -14.60
CA ILE A 117 2.23 9.62 -13.26
C ILE A 117 0.76 10.05 -13.34
N ILE A 118 0.46 11.10 -14.11
CA ILE A 118 -0.91 11.56 -14.35
C ILE A 118 -1.75 10.44 -14.97
N GLN A 119 -1.24 9.76 -16.01
CA GLN A 119 -1.95 8.66 -16.67
C GLN A 119 -2.24 7.48 -15.72
N ILE A 120 -1.34 7.17 -14.78
CA ILE A 120 -1.58 6.15 -13.76
C ILE A 120 -2.76 6.54 -12.88
N TYR A 121 -2.78 7.78 -12.37
CA TYR A 121 -3.88 8.27 -11.54
C TYR A 121 -5.20 8.40 -12.29
N GLU A 122 -5.17 8.79 -13.57
CA GLU A 122 -6.36 8.80 -14.43
C GLU A 122 -6.96 7.40 -14.58
N LYS A 123 -6.13 6.38 -14.84
CA LYS A 123 -6.58 4.99 -14.92
C LYS A 123 -7.20 4.52 -13.60
N LEU A 124 -6.58 4.85 -12.47
CA LEU A 124 -7.12 4.54 -11.14
C LEU A 124 -8.46 5.23 -10.88
N ALA A 125 -8.58 6.51 -11.23
CA ALA A 125 -9.83 7.26 -11.07
C ALA A 125 -10.96 6.67 -11.94
N ILE A 126 -10.68 6.34 -13.20
CA ILE A 126 -11.62 5.68 -14.11
C ILE A 126 -12.07 4.32 -13.54
N TYR A 127 -11.13 3.54 -13.00
CA TYR A 127 -11.45 2.26 -12.37
C TYR A 127 -12.41 2.45 -11.19
N LYS A 128 -12.15 3.39 -10.29
CA LYS A 128 -13.01 3.70 -9.14
C LYS A 128 -14.42 4.11 -9.54
N ILE A 129 -14.54 4.98 -10.54
CA ILE A 129 -15.85 5.42 -11.06
C ILE A 129 -16.63 4.20 -11.58
N LYS A 130 -16.01 3.35 -12.39
CA LYS A 130 -16.65 2.15 -12.93
C LYS A 130 -17.07 1.18 -11.81
N LYS A 131 -16.21 0.94 -10.83
CA LYS A 131 -16.52 0.05 -9.70
C LYS A 131 -17.70 0.57 -8.88
N SER A 132 -17.70 1.86 -8.56
CA SER A 132 -18.80 2.50 -7.82
C SER A 132 -20.13 2.39 -8.57
N SER A 133 -20.15 2.64 -9.89
CA SER A 133 -21.37 2.50 -10.69
C SER A 133 -21.87 1.06 -10.72
N GLN A 134 -20.98 0.07 -10.82
CA GLN A 134 -21.36 -1.34 -10.80
C GLN A 134 -21.94 -1.78 -9.45
N GLU A 135 -21.39 -1.27 -8.34
CA GLU A 135 -21.91 -1.54 -6.99
C GLU A 135 -23.29 -0.90 -6.79
N GLU A 136 -23.50 0.32 -7.28
CA GLU A 136 -24.79 1.02 -7.24
C GLU A 136 -25.87 0.28 -8.04
N ASP A 137 -25.55 -0.12 -9.29
CA ASP A 137 -26.47 -0.90 -10.14
C ASP A 137 -26.87 -2.23 -9.47
N LYS A 138 -25.92 -2.90 -8.82
CA LYS A 138 -26.17 -4.15 -8.10
C LYS A 138 -27.15 -3.94 -6.93
N LEU A 139 -26.98 -2.86 -6.16
CA LEU A 139 -27.87 -2.53 -5.05
C LEU A 139 -29.29 -2.19 -5.54
N LEU A 140 -29.41 -1.48 -6.66
CA LEU A 140 -30.70 -1.16 -7.26
C LEU A 140 -31.47 -2.42 -7.67
N ILE A 141 -30.81 -3.36 -8.35
CA ILE A 141 -31.41 -4.64 -8.75
C ILE A 141 -31.87 -5.44 -7.52
N GLN A 142 -31.05 -5.48 -6.46
CA GLN A 142 -31.41 -6.17 -5.22
C GLN A 142 -32.63 -5.55 -4.54
N ALA A 143 -32.75 -4.22 -4.55
CA ALA A 143 -33.90 -3.51 -3.99
C ALA A 143 -35.19 -3.80 -4.77
N ILE A 144 -35.13 -3.79 -6.11
CA ILE A 144 -36.28 -4.13 -6.97
C ILE A 144 -36.76 -5.56 -6.68
N ASN A 145 -35.85 -6.54 -6.73
CA ASN A 145 -36.20 -7.93 -6.47
C ASN A 145 -36.78 -8.14 -5.06
N SER A 146 -36.27 -7.40 -4.06
CA SER A 146 -36.78 -7.50 -2.69
C SER A 146 -38.21 -6.95 -2.53
N VAL A 147 -38.59 -5.95 -3.34
CA VAL A 147 -39.99 -5.47 -3.39
C VAL A 147 -40.87 -6.51 -4.07
N ASP A 148 -40.42 -7.04 -5.22
CA ASP A 148 -41.15 -8.08 -5.96
C ASP A 148 -41.34 -9.37 -5.14
N ASP A 149 -40.41 -9.72 -4.25
CA ASP A 149 -40.51 -10.89 -3.35
C ASP A 149 -41.51 -10.69 -2.18
N ILE A 150 -41.87 -9.43 -1.87
CA ILE A 150 -42.81 -9.08 -0.78
C ILE A 150 -44.26 -8.97 -1.28
N ASP A 151 -44.45 -8.65 -2.57
CA ASP A 151 -45.76 -8.60 -3.25
C ASP A 151 -46.31 -10.00 -3.61
#